data_AF-A0A7C1IN53-F1
#
_entry.id   AF-A0A7C1IN53-F1
#
_cell.length_a   1.000
_cell.length_b   1.000
_cell.length_c   1.000
_cell.angle_alpha   90.00
_cell.angle_beta   90.00
_cell.angle_gamma   90.00
#
_symmetry.space_group_name_H-M   'P 1'
#
loop_
_entity.id
_entity.type
_entity.pdbx_description
1 polymer ?
#
loop_
_entity_poly.entity_id
_entity_poly.type
_entity_poly.pdbx_seq_one_letter_code
_entity_poly.pdbx_strand_id
1 'polypeptide(L)'
;MKTAATQTSRTKQKNKRTPPPDGKLMGGRQNLLQQIKPSQSSDDISTGRTTVKKGIVMAKRTKKVNRRTAAFTLIEIIITVAILAIVALIAVPMMSGAADMQVRSAANRLAADLEYAKNMAITHQRPFTVVFDDSTNTNGYKILNSTEDPIKNPISGRDFEVRFSNDRSLKRVQISNLDLQPGNSPDSVTFNYMGTPLIDSAELNKGEITLTADGFSLIVKIEPLTGYVTIESPTP
;
A
#
# COMPACT_ATOMS: atom_id res chain seq x y z
N MET A 1 -46.00 -18.91 -56.57
CA MET A 1 -45.50 -20.10 -55.84
C MET A 1 -45.54 -19.77 -54.36
N LYS A 2 -46.59 -20.21 -53.64
CA LYS A 2 -46.57 -21.24 -52.57
C LYS A 2 -45.51 -20.95 -51.47
N THR A 3 -45.84 -20.41 -50.28
CA THR A 3 -46.45 -21.04 -49.07
C THR A 3 -45.42 -21.52 -48.03
N ALA A 4 -45.51 -20.95 -46.80
CA ALA A 4 -45.17 -21.47 -45.46
C ALA A 4 -43.67 -21.74 -45.11
N ALA A 5 -43.17 -21.75 -43.87
CA ALA A 5 -43.78 -21.75 -42.53
C ALA A 5 -42.82 -21.22 -41.45
N THR A 6 -43.43 -20.69 -40.39
CA THR A 6 -43.02 -20.62 -38.98
C THR A 6 -42.15 -21.77 -38.48
N GLN A 7 -41.17 -21.47 -37.60
CA GLN A 7 -40.86 -22.33 -36.45
C GLN A 7 -40.31 -21.51 -35.27
N THR A 8 -41.22 -21.25 -34.34
CA THR A 8 -40.97 -21.03 -32.92
C THR A 8 -40.60 -22.37 -32.28
N SER A 9 -39.56 -22.43 -31.44
CA SER A 9 -39.41 -23.50 -30.45
C SER A 9 -39.22 -22.89 -29.06
N ARG A 10 -40.21 -23.20 -28.22
CA ARG A 10 -40.36 -22.79 -26.84
C ARG A 10 -40.32 -24.07 -26.00
N THR A 11 -39.72 -23.97 -24.80
CA THR A 11 -40.09 -24.71 -23.57
C THR A 11 -39.38 -26.05 -23.28
N LYS A 12 -38.67 -26.10 -22.14
CA LYS A 12 -39.09 -26.92 -20.99
C LYS A 12 -38.44 -26.48 -19.66
N GLN A 13 -39.29 -25.90 -18.81
CA GLN A 13 -39.16 -25.81 -17.35
C GLN A 13 -39.33 -27.18 -16.67
N LYS A 14 -38.58 -27.43 -15.58
CA LYS A 14 -38.98 -28.13 -14.33
C LYS A 14 -37.74 -28.16 -13.41
N ASN A 15 -37.59 -27.39 -12.33
CA ASN A 15 -38.34 -27.24 -11.07
C ASN A 15 -38.23 -28.47 -10.13
N LYS A 16 -37.42 -28.36 -9.05
CA LYS A 16 -37.80 -28.52 -7.61
C LYS A 16 -36.69 -29.08 -6.67
N ARG A 17 -36.47 -28.32 -5.57
CA ARG A 17 -36.38 -28.70 -4.13
C ARG A 17 -35.10 -29.33 -3.53
N THR A 18 -34.55 -28.61 -2.55
CA THR A 18 -33.66 -29.00 -1.43
C THR A 18 -34.31 -30.02 -0.46
N PRO A 19 -33.52 -30.82 0.29
CA PRO A 19 -33.06 -30.43 1.65
C PRO A 19 -31.62 -30.88 2.01
N PRO A 20 -31.01 -30.37 3.10
CA PRO A 20 -29.78 -30.92 3.66
C PRO A 20 -30.09 -32.04 4.67
N PRO A 21 -29.15 -32.98 4.92
CA PRO A 21 -29.15 -33.67 6.21
C PRO A 21 -27.75 -33.75 6.85
N ASP A 22 -27.65 -33.11 8.02
CA ASP A 22 -27.15 -33.62 9.30
C ASP A 22 -26.00 -34.63 9.32
N GLY A 23 -24.79 -34.11 9.56
CA GLY A 23 -23.64 -34.82 10.11
C GLY A 23 -23.35 -34.38 11.54
N LYS A 24 -24.11 -34.93 12.50
CA LYS A 24 -23.92 -34.79 13.94
C LYS A 24 -22.75 -35.66 14.41
N LEU A 25 -21.66 -35.03 14.87
CA LEU A 25 -20.70 -35.61 15.83
C LEU A 25 -20.51 -34.55 16.91
N MET A 26 -21.09 -34.76 18.10
CA MET A 26 -20.33 -35.04 19.34
C MET A 26 -19.17 -34.05 19.55
N GLY A 27 -19.10 -33.26 20.62
CA GLY A 27 -19.69 -33.37 21.93
C GLY A 27 -18.72 -32.69 22.92
N GLY A 28 -19.28 -32.04 23.93
CA GLY A 28 -18.63 -31.84 25.22
C GLY A 28 -17.37 -30.97 25.27
N ARG A 29 -17.55 -29.67 25.53
CA ARG A 29 -16.73 -28.96 26.53
C ARG A 29 -17.60 -27.98 27.32
N GLN A 30 -18.34 -28.53 28.29
CA GLN A 30 -18.73 -27.80 29.48
C GLN A 30 -17.63 -28.00 30.53
N ASN A 31 -17.07 -26.90 31.03
CA ASN A 31 -16.39 -26.71 32.31
C ASN A 31 -16.26 -25.18 32.38
N LEU A 32 -17.08 -24.42 33.11
CA LEU A 32 -17.33 -24.45 34.56
C LEU A 32 -16.02 -24.46 35.36
N LEU A 33 -16.02 -23.67 36.44
CA LEU A 33 -14.94 -23.33 37.38
C LEU A 33 -14.13 -22.08 36.96
N GLN A 34 -14.03 -21.00 37.73
CA GLN A 34 -14.55 -20.71 39.05
C GLN A 34 -14.41 -19.21 39.33
N GLN A 35 -15.44 -18.66 39.97
CA GLN A 35 -15.44 -17.35 40.60
C GLN A 35 -14.31 -17.27 41.64
N ILE A 36 -13.50 -16.22 41.59
CA ILE A 36 -12.65 -15.82 42.72
C ILE A 36 -13.33 -14.63 43.38
N LYS A 37 -14.13 -14.90 44.41
CA LYS A 37 -14.50 -13.92 45.45
C LYS A 37 -13.47 -14.01 46.58
N PRO A 38 -13.10 -12.88 47.22
CA PRO A 38 -12.14 -12.87 48.31
C PRO A 38 -12.70 -13.50 49.60
N SER A 39 -11.89 -14.38 50.19
CA SER A 39 -12.10 -15.03 51.49
C SER A 39 -11.88 -14.04 52.63
N GLN A 40 -12.96 -13.71 53.35
CA GLN A 40 -12.92 -13.20 54.71
C GLN A 40 -12.70 -14.40 55.64
N SER A 41 -11.58 -14.43 56.36
CA SER A 41 -11.36 -15.34 57.48
C SER A 41 -11.33 -14.51 58.75
N SER A 42 -12.44 -14.55 59.45
CA SER A 42 -12.56 -14.27 60.87
C SER A 42 -12.02 -15.46 61.66
N ASP A 43 -11.76 -15.20 62.94
CA ASP A 43 -11.55 -16.14 64.04
C ASP A 43 -10.08 -16.53 64.27
N ASP A 44 -9.46 -15.95 65.31
CA ASP A 44 -9.54 -16.65 66.58
C ASP A 44 -9.21 -15.78 67.79
N ILE A 45 -9.98 -16.02 68.85
CA ILE A 45 -9.87 -15.43 70.18
C ILE A 45 -8.94 -16.33 71.00
N SER A 46 -7.91 -15.75 71.62
CA SER A 46 -7.23 -16.39 72.76
C SER A 46 -6.77 -15.37 73.80
N THR A 47 -7.64 -15.17 74.78
CA THR A 47 -7.38 -15.15 76.23
C THR A 47 -5.96 -14.85 76.73
N GLY A 48 -5.84 -13.72 77.44
CA GLY A 48 -5.24 -13.64 78.78
C GLY A 48 -3.72 -13.72 78.91
N ARG A 49 -3.08 -12.55 79.13
CA ARG A 49 -2.24 -12.30 80.32
C ARG A 49 -1.75 -10.85 80.35
N THR A 50 -2.24 -10.11 81.32
CA THR A 50 -1.67 -8.84 81.78
C THR A 50 -0.25 -9.09 82.29
N THR A 51 0.76 -8.53 81.63
CA THR A 51 2.06 -8.27 82.28
C THR A 51 2.51 -6.89 81.85
N VAL A 52 2.32 -5.91 82.74
CA VAL A 52 2.90 -4.58 82.60
C VAL A 52 4.41 -4.71 82.73
N LYS A 53 5.14 -4.64 81.62
CA LYS A 53 6.57 -4.35 81.62
C LYS A 53 6.77 -2.91 81.16
N LYS A 54 7.03 -2.02 82.14
CA LYS A 54 7.66 -0.72 81.89
C LYS A 54 8.98 -0.98 81.15
N GLY A 55 9.07 -0.52 79.91
CA GLY A 55 10.26 -0.65 79.08
C GLY A 55 10.21 0.34 77.93
N ILE A 56 10.79 1.52 78.17
CA ILE A 56 11.37 2.48 77.21
C ILE A 56 10.79 2.39 75.78
N VAL A 57 9.90 3.33 75.46
CA VAL A 57 9.50 3.60 74.08
C VAL A 57 10.73 4.09 73.32
N MET A 58 11.41 3.20 72.60
CA MET A 58 12.41 3.57 71.60
C MET A 58 11.67 4.21 70.42
N ALA A 59 11.65 5.54 70.39
CA ALA A 59 11.15 6.30 69.25
C ALA A 59 11.99 5.95 68.01
N LYS A 60 11.40 5.15 67.11
CA LYS A 60 11.99 4.80 65.82
C LYS A 60 12.10 6.09 64.99
N ARG A 61 13.28 6.73 64.99
CA ARG A 61 13.57 7.89 64.14
C ARG A 61 13.49 7.45 62.68
N THR A 62 12.35 7.68 62.04
CA THR A 62 12.22 7.61 60.59
C THR A 62 13.14 8.65 59.99
N LYS A 63 14.23 8.22 59.35
CA LYS A 63 15.15 9.09 58.61
C LYS A 63 14.33 9.73 57.48
N LYS A 64 13.90 10.97 57.67
CA LYS A 64 13.21 11.77 56.65
C LYS A 64 14.19 11.96 55.50
N VAL A 65 14.03 11.18 54.43
CA VAL A 65 14.75 11.40 53.18
C VAL A 65 14.23 12.74 52.65
N ASN A 66 15.01 13.80 52.83
CA ASN A 66 14.73 15.09 52.23
C ASN A 66 14.83 14.92 50.71
N ARG A 67 13.71 14.59 50.08
CA ARG A 67 13.54 14.81 48.64
C ARG A 67 13.55 16.32 48.47
N ARG A 68 14.72 16.88 48.12
CA ARG A 68 14.80 18.26 47.65
C ARG A 68 13.92 18.34 46.42
N THR A 69 12.77 18.98 46.55
CA THR A 69 11.96 19.40 45.40
C THR A 69 12.79 20.42 44.65
N ALA A 70 13.37 20.00 43.52
CA ALA A 70 13.98 20.93 42.59
C ALA A 70 12.88 21.83 42.03
N ALA A 71 12.92 23.11 42.38
CA ALA A 71 12.06 24.14 41.82
C ALA A 71 12.84 24.85 40.71
N PHE A 72 12.21 25.05 39.56
CA PHE A 72 12.81 25.78 38.44
C PHE A 72 12.87 27.27 38.78
N THR A 73 13.98 27.91 38.39
CA THR A 73 14.14 29.35 38.60
C THR A 73 13.46 30.14 37.49
N LEU A 74 13.07 31.39 37.77
CA LEU A 74 12.47 32.26 36.76
C LEU A 74 13.42 32.50 35.57
N ILE A 75 14.72 32.60 35.83
CA ILE A 75 15.73 32.75 34.78
C ILE A 75 15.82 31.51 33.87
N GLU A 76 15.63 30.31 34.43
CA GLU A 76 15.65 29.06 33.67
C GLU A 76 14.45 28.95 32.73
N ILE A 77 13.28 29.41 33.16
CA ILE A 77 12.09 29.50 32.28
C ILE A 77 12.31 30.52 31.16
N ILE A 78 12.95 31.66 31.44
CA ILE A 78 13.26 32.66 30.40
C ILE A 78 14.23 32.10 29.36
N ILE A 79 15.30 31.44 29.81
CA ILE A 79 16.31 30.85 28.90
C ILE A 79 15.70 29.72 28.07
N THR A 80 14.91 28.84 28.67
CA THR A 80 14.27 27.73 27.94
C THR A 80 13.29 28.23 26.88
N VAL A 81 12.45 29.22 27.20
CA VAL A 81 11.53 29.82 26.22
C VAL A 81 12.31 30.54 25.11
N ALA A 82 13.41 31.22 25.44
CA ALA A 82 14.28 31.86 24.45
C ALA A 82 14.90 30.82 23.48
N ILE A 83 15.40 29.69 24.01
CA ILE A 83 15.94 28.61 23.18
C ILE A 83 14.84 27.98 22.32
N LEU A 84 13.65 27.74 22.89
CA LEU A 84 12.51 27.21 22.13
C LEU A 84 12.07 28.15 21.01
N ALA A 85 12.12 29.46 21.22
CA ALA A 85 11.82 30.44 20.17
C ALA A 85 12.82 30.36 19.01
N ILE A 86 14.12 30.21 19.30
CA ILE A 86 15.16 30.03 18.27
C ILE A 86 14.98 28.70 17.53
N VAL A 87 14.74 27.61 18.27
CA VAL A 87 14.54 26.27 17.70
C VAL A 87 13.30 26.25 16.81
N ALA A 88 12.21 26.92 17.20
CA ALA A 88 10.99 26.99 16.42
C ALA A 88 11.19 27.67 15.05
N LEU A 89 12.08 28.67 14.95
CA LEU A 89 12.37 29.37 13.70
C LEU A 89 13.11 28.50 12.68
N ILE A 90 13.89 27.51 13.13
CA ILE A 90 14.67 26.61 12.27
C ILE A 90 13.98 25.25 12.06
N ALA A 91 12.89 24.98 12.79
CA ALA A 91 12.18 23.70 12.79
C ALA A 91 11.25 23.49 11.58
N VAL A 92 11.66 23.89 10.38
CA VAL A 92 10.94 23.61 9.13
C VAL A 92 11.65 22.48 8.38
N PRO A 93 11.14 21.23 8.39
CA PRO A 93 11.68 20.20 7.53
C PRO A 93 11.36 20.51 6.06
N MET A 94 12.38 20.80 5.25
CA MET A 94 12.22 20.92 3.79
C MET A 94 11.92 19.55 3.18
N MET A 95 10.65 19.29 2.87
CA MET A 95 10.21 18.06 2.17
C MET A 95 10.34 18.12 0.64
N SER A 96 11.07 19.10 0.09
CA SER A 96 11.13 19.37 -1.35
C SER A 96 11.83 18.27 -2.17
N GLY A 97 12.70 17.47 -1.56
CA GLY A 97 13.38 16.36 -2.26
C GLY A 97 12.54 15.08 -2.42
N ALA A 98 11.47 14.92 -1.63
CA ALA A 98 10.72 13.67 -1.64
C ALA A 98 10.02 13.46 -2.99
N ALA A 99 9.35 14.49 -3.53
CA ALA A 99 8.63 14.39 -4.80
C ALA A 99 9.55 14.11 -5.99
N ASP A 100 10.71 14.77 -6.08
CA ASP A 100 11.74 14.48 -7.10
C ASP A 100 12.22 13.03 -7.03
N MET A 101 12.48 12.52 -5.80
CA MET A 101 12.83 11.11 -5.61
C MET A 101 11.71 10.16 -6.03
N GLN A 102 10.44 10.47 -5.73
CA GLN A 102 9.30 9.63 -6.11
C GLN A 102 9.13 9.58 -7.63
N VAL A 103 9.18 10.72 -8.33
CA VAL A 103 9.03 10.74 -9.79
C VAL A 103 10.20 10.05 -10.48
N ARG A 104 11.44 10.23 -10.01
CA ARG A 104 12.60 9.47 -10.50
C ARG A 104 12.44 7.99 -10.27
N SER A 105 11.97 7.58 -9.09
CA SER A 105 11.74 6.16 -8.78
C SER A 105 10.66 5.57 -9.68
N ALA A 106 9.56 6.29 -9.92
CA ALA A 106 8.49 5.85 -10.81
C ALA A 106 8.97 5.76 -12.27
N ALA A 107 9.71 6.75 -12.75
CA ALA A 107 10.25 6.76 -14.11
C ALA A 107 11.22 5.60 -14.35
N ASN A 108 12.16 5.37 -13.43
CA ASN A 108 13.09 4.23 -13.52
C ASN A 108 12.36 2.89 -13.48
N ARG A 109 11.35 2.76 -12.61
CA ARG A 109 10.54 1.55 -12.52
C ARG A 109 9.76 1.30 -13.80
N LEU A 110 9.08 2.33 -14.32
CA LEU A 110 8.33 2.22 -15.56
C LEU A 110 9.26 1.86 -16.73
N ALA A 111 10.44 2.48 -16.83
CA ALA A 111 11.41 2.15 -17.87
C ALA A 111 11.87 0.68 -17.80
N ALA A 112 12.21 0.19 -16.61
CA ALA A 112 12.58 -1.20 -16.40
C ALA A 112 11.43 -2.17 -16.73
N ASP A 113 10.19 -1.81 -16.39
CA ASP A 113 9.01 -2.64 -16.63
C ASP A 113 8.63 -2.66 -18.13
N LEU A 114 8.85 -1.56 -18.86
CA LEU A 114 8.73 -1.50 -20.32
C LEU A 114 9.79 -2.38 -21.01
N GLU A 115 11.05 -2.28 -20.57
CA GLU A 115 12.12 -3.16 -21.05
C GLU A 115 11.82 -4.62 -20.74
N TYR A 116 11.26 -4.91 -19.56
CA TYR A 116 10.83 -6.25 -19.21
C TYR A 116 9.72 -6.76 -20.14
N ALA A 117 8.68 -5.97 -20.40
CA ALA A 117 7.63 -6.33 -21.35
C ALA A 117 8.19 -6.62 -22.75
N LYS A 118 9.10 -5.76 -23.24
CA LYS A 118 9.81 -5.97 -24.51
C LYS A 118 10.60 -7.27 -24.53
N ASN A 119 11.39 -7.52 -23.49
CA ASN A 119 12.19 -8.74 -23.38
C ASN A 119 11.31 -10.00 -23.29
N MET A 120 10.16 -9.91 -22.63
CA MET A 120 9.17 -10.99 -22.60
C MET A 120 8.63 -11.27 -24.00
N ALA A 121 8.32 -10.24 -24.77
CA ALA A 121 7.83 -10.40 -26.14
C ALA A 121 8.84 -11.08 -27.07
N ILE A 122 10.11 -10.65 -26.98
CA ILE A 122 11.21 -11.25 -27.75
C ILE A 122 11.44 -12.70 -27.33
N THR A 123 11.57 -12.96 -26.02
CA THR A 123 11.93 -14.29 -25.49
C THR A 123 10.84 -15.32 -25.74
N HIS A 124 9.57 -14.95 -25.60
CA HIS A 124 8.45 -15.87 -25.77
C HIS A 124 7.88 -15.87 -27.19
N GLN A 125 8.42 -15.04 -28.09
CA GLN A 125 7.96 -14.87 -29.47
C GLN A 125 6.46 -14.59 -29.57
N ARG A 126 5.94 -13.78 -28.64
CA ARG A 126 4.51 -13.42 -28.53
C ARG A 126 4.39 -11.95 -28.15
N PRO A 127 3.31 -11.26 -28.54
CA PRO A 127 3.13 -9.87 -28.13
C PRO A 127 2.83 -9.77 -26.63
N PHE A 128 3.37 -8.72 -25.99
CA PHE A 128 3.03 -8.31 -24.63
C PHE A 128 2.66 -6.84 -24.63
N THR A 129 1.63 -6.49 -23.87
CA THR A 129 1.03 -5.16 -23.88
C THR A 129 1.17 -4.51 -22.52
N VAL A 130 1.70 -3.29 -22.49
CA VAL A 130 1.67 -2.44 -21.30
C VAL A 130 0.48 -1.51 -21.43
N VAL A 131 -0.46 -1.62 -20.49
CA VAL A 131 -1.67 -0.81 -20.44
C VAL A 131 -1.54 0.18 -19.28
N PHE A 132 -1.65 1.46 -19.62
CA PHE A 132 -1.60 2.59 -18.72
C PHE A 132 -3.00 2.96 -18.25
N ASP A 133 -3.06 3.52 -17.05
CA ASP A 133 -4.26 4.10 -16.47
C ASP A 133 -3.81 5.44 -15.89
N ASP A 134 -4.30 6.54 -16.43
CA ASP A 134 -3.97 7.91 -16.01
C ASP A 134 -5.04 8.51 -15.10
N SER A 135 -6.05 7.71 -14.72
CA SER A 135 -7.13 8.19 -13.86
C SER A 135 -6.67 8.34 -12.41
N THR A 136 -7.14 9.36 -11.73
CA THR A 136 -6.61 9.77 -10.41
C THR A 136 -6.59 8.67 -9.34
N ASN A 137 -7.55 7.74 -9.37
CA ASN A 137 -7.67 6.68 -8.36
C ASN A 137 -6.90 5.41 -8.73
N THR A 138 -6.85 5.07 -10.01
CA THR A 138 -6.21 3.84 -10.51
C THR A 138 -4.92 4.13 -11.26
N ASN A 139 -4.38 5.34 -11.16
CA ASN A 139 -3.17 5.77 -11.84
C ASN A 139 -1.98 4.79 -11.69
N GLY A 140 -1.44 4.35 -12.83
CA GLY A 140 -0.42 3.32 -12.92
C GLY A 140 -0.45 2.55 -14.24
N TYR A 141 -0.03 1.29 -14.21
CA TYR A 141 0.00 0.42 -15.40
C TYR A 141 -0.03 -1.06 -15.03
N LYS A 142 -0.32 -1.89 -16.03
CA LYS A 142 -0.27 -3.35 -15.94
C LYS A 142 0.33 -3.95 -17.22
N ILE A 143 0.87 -5.17 -17.11
CA ILE A 143 1.41 -5.90 -18.26
C ILE A 143 0.53 -7.10 -18.56
N LEU A 144 0.09 -7.20 -19.80
CA LEU A 144 -0.76 -8.26 -20.32
C LEU A 144 0.00 -9.13 -21.33
N ASN A 145 -0.41 -10.39 -21.43
CA ASN A 145 0.05 -11.29 -22.48
C ASN A 145 -0.78 -11.12 -23.78
N SER A 146 -0.50 -11.95 -24.78
CA SER A 146 -1.23 -11.96 -26.06
C SER A 146 -2.70 -12.36 -25.98
N THR A 147 -3.19 -12.89 -24.85
CA THR A 147 -4.60 -13.20 -24.59
C THR A 147 -5.27 -12.18 -23.67
N GLU A 148 -4.63 -11.03 -23.43
CA GLU A 148 -5.09 -9.93 -22.57
C GLU A 148 -5.16 -10.28 -21.06
N ASP A 149 -4.55 -11.40 -20.66
CA ASP A 149 -4.44 -11.77 -19.25
C ASP A 149 -3.23 -11.10 -18.59
N PRO A 150 -3.35 -10.59 -17.35
CA PRO A 150 -2.22 -10.08 -16.59
C PRO A 150 -1.14 -11.14 -16.39
N ILE A 151 0.10 -10.78 -16.69
CA ILE A 151 1.25 -11.67 -16.44
C ILE A 151 1.61 -11.64 -14.96
N LYS A 152 2.37 -12.63 -14.48
CA LYS A 152 2.87 -12.60 -13.10
C LYS A 152 4.13 -11.75 -12.99
N ASN A 153 4.18 -10.90 -11.97
CA ASN A 153 5.38 -10.17 -11.61
C ASN A 153 6.40 -11.14 -10.97
N PRO A 154 7.63 -11.24 -11.50
CA PRO A 154 8.58 -12.26 -11.07
C PRO A 154 9.10 -12.08 -9.64
N ILE A 155 8.97 -10.87 -9.08
CA ILE A 155 9.42 -10.56 -7.72
C ILE A 155 8.30 -10.86 -6.71
N SER A 156 7.07 -10.46 -7.01
CA SER A 156 5.96 -10.57 -6.06
C SER A 156 5.09 -11.81 -6.24
N GLY A 157 5.13 -12.48 -7.39
CA GLY A 157 4.27 -13.61 -7.76
C GLY A 157 2.79 -13.24 -8.00
N ARG A 158 2.40 -11.98 -7.79
CA ARG A 158 1.06 -11.45 -8.09
C ARG A 158 0.96 -11.02 -9.54
N ASP A 159 -0.24 -10.62 -9.97
CA ASP A 159 -0.42 -9.99 -11.27
C ASP A 159 0.48 -8.76 -11.39
N PHE A 160 1.05 -8.57 -12.58
CA PHE A 160 1.95 -7.49 -12.87
C PHE A 160 1.15 -6.20 -13.05
N GLU A 161 0.89 -5.58 -11.92
CA GLU A 161 0.14 -4.35 -11.81
C GLU A 161 0.88 -3.41 -10.85
N VAL A 162 1.10 -2.19 -11.32
CA VAL A 162 1.72 -1.12 -10.56
C VAL A 162 0.68 -0.01 -10.43
N ARG A 163 0.27 0.28 -9.20
CA ARG A 163 -0.61 1.41 -8.89
C ARG A 163 0.18 2.40 -8.05
N PHE A 164 0.41 3.60 -8.58
CA PHE A 164 1.22 4.61 -7.91
C PHE A 164 0.57 5.07 -6.61
N SER A 165 -0.76 5.20 -6.60
CA SER A 165 -1.55 5.56 -5.41
C SER A 165 -1.42 4.58 -4.24
N ASN A 166 -1.20 3.28 -4.51
CA ASN A 166 -1.08 2.25 -3.49
C ASN A 166 0.36 2.07 -2.97
N ASP A 167 1.35 2.64 -3.65
CA ASP A 167 2.75 2.54 -3.29
C ASP A 167 3.19 3.79 -2.54
N ARG A 168 3.55 3.65 -1.25
CA ARG A 168 3.94 4.80 -0.42
C ARG A 168 5.15 5.56 -0.98
N SER A 169 6.00 4.87 -1.75
CA SER A 169 7.16 5.48 -2.41
C SER A 169 6.80 6.24 -3.68
N LEU A 170 5.61 6.02 -4.26
CA LEU A 170 5.17 6.60 -5.54
C LEU A 170 3.85 7.37 -5.44
N LYS A 171 3.22 7.46 -4.26
CA LYS A 171 1.86 8.02 -4.06
C LYS A 171 1.65 9.45 -4.57
N ARG A 172 2.72 10.22 -4.77
CA ARG A 172 2.66 11.59 -5.31
C ARG A 172 2.74 11.64 -6.84
N VAL A 173 3.06 10.51 -7.47
CA VAL A 173 3.29 10.42 -8.91
C VAL A 173 1.97 10.27 -9.65
N GLN A 174 1.81 11.01 -10.75
CA GLN A 174 0.69 10.94 -11.68
C GLN A 174 1.19 10.84 -13.11
N ILE A 175 0.57 9.99 -13.92
CA ILE A 175 0.69 10.07 -15.38
C ILE A 175 -0.10 11.30 -15.80
N SER A 176 0.59 12.36 -16.23
CA SER A 176 -0.05 13.62 -16.61
C SER A 176 -0.32 13.72 -18.11
N ASN A 177 0.38 12.93 -18.91
CA ASN A 177 0.22 12.90 -20.35
C ASN A 177 0.70 11.55 -20.92
N LEU A 178 -0.07 11.02 -21.87
CA LEU A 178 0.26 9.86 -22.69
C LEU A 178 0.21 10.30 -24.15
N ASP A 179 1.37 10.62 -24.72
CA ASP A 179 1.51 10.95 -26.14
C ASP A 179 2.10 9.75 -26.86
N LEU A 180 1.23 8.78 -27.14
CA LEU A 180 1.56 7.62 -27.97
C LEU A 180 0.87 7.80 -29.33
N GLN A 181 1.65 7.75 -30.41
CA GLN A 181 1.18 7.93 -31.78
C GLN A 181 1.60 6.73 -32.63
N PRO A 182 0.81 6.29 -33.62
CA PRO A 182 -0.47 6.87 -34.05
C PRO A 182 -1.62 6.53 -33.09
N GLY A 183 -2.51 7.49 -32.81
CA GLY A 183 -3.68 7.27 -31.96
C GLY A 183 -4.26 8.57 -31.40
N ASN A 184 -5.57 8.58 -31.15
CA ASN A 184 -6.23 9.65 -30.42
C ASN A 184 -6.46 9.16 -28.98
N SER A 185 -5.48 9.36 -28.11
CA SER A 185 -5.46 8.89 -26.72
C SER A 185 -5.38 7.37 -26.54
N PRO A 186 -4.41 6.69 -27.16
CA PRO A 186 -4.14 5.30 -26.80
C PRO A 186 -3.66 5.18 -25.35
N ASP A 187 -4.13 4.14 -24.67
CA ASP A 187 -3.80 3.82 -23.29
C ASP A 187 -2.77 2.68 -23.18
N SER A 188 -2.23 2.20 -24.30
CA SER A 188 -1.38 1.02 -24.29
C SER A 188 -0.31 1.01 -25.37
N VAL A 189 0.78 0.29 -25.09
CA VAL A 189 1.86 -0.02 -26.03
C VAL A 189 2.06 -1.52 -26.06
N THR A 190 2.04 -2.11 -27.25
CA THR A 190 2.29 -3.53 -27.45
C THR A 190 3.67 -3.74 -28.07
N PHE A 191 4.51 -4.54 -27.45
CA PHE A 191 5.77 -4.98 -28.06
C PHE A 191 5.54 -6.29 -28.82
N ASN A 192 5.95 -6.34 -30.09
CA ASN A 192 5.94 -7.57 -30.86
C ASN A 192 7.19 -8.45 -30.56
N TYR A 193 7.30 -9.60 -31.22
CA TYR A 193 8.42 -10.54 -31.02
C TYR A 193 9.79 -10.02 -31.48
N MET A 194 9.84 -8.89 -32.21
CA MET A 194 11.08 -8.21 -32.60
C MET A 194 11.44 -7.06 -31.65
N GLY A 195 10.61 -6.79 -30.65
CA GLY A 195 10.76 -5.66 -29.73
C GLY A 195 10.23 -4.33 -30.26
N THR A 196 9.59 -4.34 -31.44
CA THR A 196 8.99 -3.14 -32.03
C THR A 196 7.71 -2.76 -31.28
N PRO A 197 7.61 -1.50 -30.81
CA PRO A 197 6.40 -0.99 -30.17
C PRO A 197 5.32 -0.69 -31.20
N LEU A 198 4.09 -1.10 -30.89
CA LEU A 198 2.90 -0.94 -31.70
C LEU A 198 1.79 -0.28 -30.89
N ILE A 199 0.97 0.54 -31.56
CA ILE A 199 -0.30 1.09 -31.07
C ILE A 199 -1.40 0.60 -32.02
N ASP A 200 -2.42 -0.10 -31.49
CA ASP A 200 -3.54 -0.63 -32.28
C ASP A 200 -3.12 -1.37 -33.57
N SER A 201 -2.00 -2.09 -33.52
CA SER A 201 -1.33 -2.81 -34.63
C SER A 201 -0.51 -1.97 -35.62
N ALA A 202 -0.45 -0.64 -35.47
CA ALA A 202 0.44 0.23 -36.23
C ALA A 202 1.77 0.46 -35.47
N GLU A 203 2.86 0.69 -36.19
CA GLU A 203 4.15 1.03 -35.57
C GLU A 203 4.07 2.37 -34.83
N LEU A 204 4.68 2.42 -33.65
CA LEU A 204 4.79 3.64 -32.87
C LEU A 204 5.61 4.69 -33.62
N ASN A 205 5.06 5.90 -33.80
CA ASN A 205 5.74 7.07 -34.35
C ASN A 205 6.34 7.98 -33.26
N LYS A 206 5.66 8.03 -32.11
CA LYS A 206 6.06 8.81 -30.93
C LYS A 206 5.52 8.09 -29.70
N GLY A 207 6.35 7.89 -28.69
CA GLY A 207 5.90 7.37 -27.40
C GLY A 207 6.51 8.16 -26.26
N GLU A 208 5.75 9.07 -25.68
CA GLU A 208 6.17 9.88 -24.52
C GLU A 208 5.14 9.73 -23.40
N ILE A 209 5.60 9.24 -22.25
CA ILE A 209 4.80 9.12 -21.02
C ILE A 209 5.33 10.12 -20.02
N THR A 210 4.53 11.14 -19.69
CA THR A 210 4.93 12.17 -18.74
C THR A 210 4.46 11.81 -17.33
N LEU A 211 5.40 11.70 -16.40
CA LEU A 211 5.15 11.46 -14.98
C LEU A 211 5.40 12.75 -14.20
N THR A 212 4.50 13.10 -13.29
CA THR A 212 4.61 14.31 -12.46
C THR A 212 4.46 14.00 -10.97
N ALA A 213 5.17 14.74 -10.12
CA ALA A 213 4.98 14.73 -8.67
C ALA A 213 5.28 16.11 -8.07
N ASP A 214 4.28 16.76 -7.46
CA ASP A 214 4.39 18.08 -6.81
C ASP A 214 5.22 19.13 -7.59
N GLY A 215 5.04 19.20 -8.91
CA GLY A 215 5.74 20.16 -9.80
C GLY A 215 7.04 19.65 -10.43
N PHE A 216 7.56 18.49 -10.01
CA PHE A 216 8.60 17.79 -10.75
C PHE A 216 7.97 16.97 -11.88
N SER A 217 8.68 16.87 -13.01
CA SER A 217 8.21 16.12 -14.17
C SER A 217 9.37 15.41 -14.85
N LEU A 218 9.12 14.19 -15.31
CA LEU A 218 10.03 13.38 -16.13
C LEU A 218 9.23 12.74 -17.26
N ILE A 219 9.89 12.55 -18.40
CA ILE A 219 9.32 11.92 -19.58
C ILE A 219 10.02 10.58 -19.79
N VAL A 220 9.25 9.49 -19.77
CA VAL A 220 9.72 8.18 -20.21
C VAL A 220 9.40 8.04 -21.69
N LYS A 221 10.41 7.86 -22.52
CA LYS A 221 10.27 7.81 -23.98
C LYS A 221 10.50 6.40 -24.48
N ILE A 222 9.70 6.01 -25.48
CA ILE A 222 9.84 4.75 -26.19
C ILE A 222 10.18 5.10 -27.64
N GLU A 223 11.35 4.66 -28.08
CA GLU A 223 11.82 4.89 -29.44
C GLU A 223 11.00 4.04 -30.43
N PRO A 224 10.49 4.66 -31.53
CA PRO A 224 9.96 3.95 -32.68
C PRO A 224 10.87 2.82 -33.15
N LEU A 225 10.28 1.75 -33.69
CA LEU A 225 10.97 0.59 -34.27
C LEU A 225 11.75 -0.29 -33.27
N THR A 226 12.65 0.29 -32.47
CA THR A 226 13.55 -0.45 -31.56
C THR A 226 12.92 -0.76 -30.20
N GLY A 227 11.95 0.04 -29.77
CA GLY A 227 11.41 -0.01 -28.42
C GLY A 227 12.48 0.29 -27.36
N TYR A 228 13.52 1.04 -27.70
CA TYR A 228 14.51 1.52 -26.73
C TYR A 228 13.84 2.53 -25.79
N VAL A 229 14.16 2.46 -24.50
CA VAL A 229 13.50 3.26 -23.48
C VAL A 229 14.50 4.24 -22.87
N THR A 230 14.14 5.51 -22.81
CA THR A 230 14.95 6.56 -22.16
C THR A 230 14.11 7.37 -21.18
N ILE A 231 14.80 8.06 -20.27
CA ILE A 231 14.19 8.98 -19.31
C ILE A 231 14.83 10.35 -19.52
N GLU A 232 14.01 11.36 -19.77
CA GLU A 232 14.43 12.73 -20.02
C GLU A 232 13.68 13.69 -19.09
N SER A 233 14.29 14.84 -18.79
CA SER A 233 13.56 15.96 -18.20
C SER A 233 12.81 16.72 -19.29
N PRO A 234 11.62 17.29 -19.01
CA PRO A 234 10.94 18.15 -19.98
C PRO A 234 11.83 19.34 -20.36
N THR A 235 11.88 19.66 -21.64
CA THR A 235 12.51 20.89 -22.12
C THR A 235 11.70 22.09 -21.61
N PRO A 236 12.34 23.12 -21.02
CA PRO A 236 11.65 24.33 -20.55
C PRO A 236 11.02 25.15 -21.67
#